data_AF-A0A355ILZ1-F1
#
_entry.id   AF-A0A355ILZ1-F1
#
_cell.length_a   1.000
_cell.length_b   1.000
_cell.length_c   1.000
_cell.angle_alpha   90.00
_cell.angle_beta   90.00
_cell.angle_gamma   90.00
#
_symmetry.space_group_name_H-M   'P 1'
#
loop_
_entity.id
_entity.type
_entity.pdbx_description
1 polymer ?
#
loop_
_entity_poly.entity_id
_entity_poly.type
_entity_poly.pdbx_seq_one_letter_code
_entity_poly.pdbx_strand_id
1 'polypeptide(L)'
;MKTYDFKGTEVSLNFTSYRNNGALAVEMNTVPDDDSYAVITVNLNSPLQNDTMAFVDENNLPGIGAWLKKHRIAKPLGFIQRSGFCSYELYSFLRHE
;
A
#
# COMPACT_ATOMS: atom_id res chain seq x y z
N MET A 1 -2.02 5.74 17.50
CA MET A 1 -1.36 5.24 16.28
C MET A 1 -1.32 3.73 16.35
N LYS A 2 -1.84 3.04 15.33
CA LYS A 2 -1.83 1.57 15.30
C LYS A 2 -0.54 1.09 14.64
N THR A 3 0.16 0.16 15.29
CA THR A 3 1.41 -0.42 14.79
C THR A 3 1.21 -1.89 14.43
N TYR A 4 2.16 -2.42 13.66
CA TYR A 4 2.14 -3.77 13.15
C TYR A 4 3.57 -4.31 13.07
N ASP A 5 3.72 -5.64 13.15
CA ASP A 5 4.98 -6.30 12.77
C ASP A 5 4.98 -6.57 11.26
N PHE A 6 5.98 -6.05 10.56
CA PHE A 6 6.29 -6.43 9.19
C PHE A 6 7.72 -6.95 9.12
N LYS A 7 7.86 -8.28 8.96
CA LYS A 7 9.15 -8.98 8.86
C LYS A 7 10.10 -8.71 10.04
N GLY A 8 9.57 -8.65 11.27
CA GLY A 8 10.35 -8.40 12.48
C GLY A 8 10.63 -6.92 12.75
N THR A 9 10.11 -6.01 11.93
CA THR A 9 10.19 -4.56 12.14
C THR A 9 8.84 -4.03 12.58
N GLU A 10 8.80 -3.28 13.69
CA GLU A 10 7.58 -2.57 14.09
C GLU A 10 7.38 -1.36 13.17
N VAL A 11 6.19 -1.27 12.58
CA VAL A 11 5.85 -0.25 11.59
C VAL A 11 4.48 0.37 11.86
N SER A 12 4.30 1.61 11.41
CA SER A 12 3.02 2.30 11.33
C SER A 12 2.69 2.62 9.87
N LEU A 13 1.40 2.86 9.58
CA LEU A 13 0.93 3.21 8.25
C LEU A 13 0.40 4.65 8.22
N ASN A 14 0.85 5.42 7.23
CA ASN A 14 0.35 6.75 6.94
C ASN A 14 -0.44 6.72 5.63
N PHE A 15 -1.70 7.18 5.67
CA PHE A 15 -2.60 7.23 4.52
C PHE A 15 -2.65 8.65 3.99
N THR A 16 -2.12 8.85 2.79
CA THR A 16 -1.98 10.16 2.14
C THR A 16 -2.38 10.05 0.67
N SER A 17 -1.99 11.01 -0.17
CA SER A 17 -2.32 11.02 -1.60
C SER A 17 -1.14 11.43 -2.47
N TYR A 18 -1.01 10.81 -3.64
CA TYR A 18 -0.10 11.27 -4.68
C TYR A 18 -0.50 12.66 -5.18
N ARG A 19 0.45 13.60 -5.20
CA ARG A 19 0.18 15.03 -5.48
C ARG A 19 -0.40 15.31 -6.87
N ASN A 20 -0.08 14.49 -7.86
CA ASN A 20 -0.44 14.74 -9.26
C ASN A 20 -1.87 14.35 -9.63
N ASN A 21 -2.49 13.40 -8.91
CA ASN A 21 -3.83 12.90 -9.26
C ASN A 21 -4.71 12.58 -8.04
N GLY A 22 -4.22 12.78 -6.82
CA GLY A 22 -4.99 12.53 -5.60
C GLY A 22 -5.24 11.05 -5.30
N ALA A 23 -4.66 10.12 -6.07
CA ALA A 23 -4.79 8.70 -5.80
C ALA A 23 -4.15 8.36 -4.44
N LEU A 24 -4.71 7.36 -3.77
CA LEU A 24 -4.25 6.90 -2.46
C LEU A 24 -2.77 6.51 -2.50
N ALA A 25 -2.01 7.09 -1.58
CA ALA A 25 -0.65 6.68 -1.25
C ALA A 25 -0.64 6.12 0.18
N VAL A 26 -0.12 4.90 0.36
CA VAL A 26 0.05 4.31 1.69
C VAL A 26 1.53 4.16 1.97
N GLU A 27 2.02 4.95 2.93
CA GLU A 27 3.40 4.95 3.38
C GLU A 27 3.52 4.07 4.63
N MET A 28 4.65 3.38 4.75
CA MET A 28 5.02 2.56 5.89
C MET A 28 6.26 3.19 6.54
N ASN A 29 6.18 3.48 7.84
CA ASN A 29 7.29 4.06 8.60
C ASN A 29 7.68 3.15 9.76
N THR A 30 8.95 3.12 10.13
CA THR A 30 9.43 2.40 11.32
C THR A 30 8.93 3.06 12.60
N VAL A 31 8.83 2.27 13.66
CA VAL A 31 8.51 2.75 15.01
C VAL A 31 9.70 2.39 15.93
N PRO A 32 10.16 3.31 16.80
CA PRO A 32 9.61 4.65 17.08
C PRO A 32 10.15 5.78 16.19
N ASP A 33 11.12 5.49 15.33
CA ASP A 33 11.95 6.52 14.67
C ASP A 33 11.23 7.31 13.56
N ASP A 34 10.05 6.84 13.10
CA ASP A 34 9.27 7.41 12.00
C ASP A 34 10.05 7.54 10.68
N ASP A 35 11.09 6.70 10.51
CA ASP A 35 11.84 6.63 9.27
C ASP A 35 11.04 5.90 8.20
N SER A 36 11.09 6.41 6.96
CA SER A 36 10.43 5.79 5.82
C SER A 36 10.94 4.37 5.58
N TYR A 37 10.08 3.37 5.80
CA TYR A 37 10.36 1.98 5.47
C TYR A 37 10.07 1.69 3.99
N ALA A 38 8.89 2.12 3.50
CA ALA A 38 8.47 1.94 2.11
C ALA A 38 7.20 2.72 1.75
N VAL A 39 6.90 2.81 0.45
CA VAL A 39 5.56 3.13 -0.06
C VAL A 39 4.93 1.83 -0.56
N ILE A 40 3.80 1.45 0.02
CA ILE A 40 3.10 0.17 -0.26
C ILE A 40 2.40 0.22 -1.62
N THR A 41 1.92 1.38 -2.01
CA THR A 41 1.18 1.59 -3.25
C THR A 41 2.08 2.09 -4.36
N VAL A 42 1.66 1.91 -5.61
CA VAL A 42 2.27 2.54 -6.78
C VAL A 42 1.25 3.42 -7.51
N ASN A 43 1.68 4.58 -7.99
CA ASN A 43 0.85 5.43 -8.85
C ASN A 43 1.04 5.07 -10.32
N LEU A 44 0.08 4.34 -10.89
CA LEU A 44 0.08 3.98 -12.32
C LEU A 44 -0.80 4.93 -13.16
N ASN A 45 -1.27 6.02 -12.54
CA ASN A 45 -2.20 6.98 -13.15
C ASN A 45 -3.42 6.29 -13.82
N SER A 46 -3.86 5.20 -13.21
CA SER A 46 -4.96 4.38 -13.71
C SER A 46 -6.31 4.96 -13.27
N PRO A 47 -7.36 4.94 -14.12
CA PRO A 47 -8.69 5.37 -13.72
C PRO A 47 -9.31 4.48 -12.62
N LEU A 48 -8.72 3.31 -12.36
CA LEU A 48 -9.12 2.43 -11.26
C LEU A 48 -8.59 2.90 -9.89
N GLN A 49 -7.57 3.77 -9.87
CA GLN A 49 -7.04 4.32 -8.64
C GLN A 49 -7.84 5.52 -8.17
N ASN A 50 -8.11 5.58 -6.87
CA ASN A 50 -8.77 6.70 -6.21
C ASN A 50 -8.34 6.75 -4.74
N ASP A 51 -9.11 7.43 -3.89
CA ASP A 51 -8.78 7.62 -2.47
C ASP A 51 -8.94 6.35 -1.60
N THR A 52 -9.49 5.26 -2.16
CA THR A 52 -9.70 3.97 -1.46
C THR A 52 -9.21 2.76 -2.25
N MET A 53 -8.90 2.91 -3.54
CA MET A 53 -8.40 1.85 -4.40
C MET A 53 -7.00 2.21 -4.93
N ALA A 54 -6.04 1.31 -4.72
CA ALA A 54 -4.67 1.51 -5.17
C ALA A 54 -3.99 0.20 -5.56
N PHE A 55 -3.06 0.28 -6.50
CA PHE A 55 -2.21 -0.84 -6.89
C PHE A 55 -1.12 -1.05 -5.85
N VAL A 56 -0.89 -2.30 -5.44
CA VAL A 56 0.08 -2.68 -4.41
C VAL A 56 1.40 -3.09 -5.04
N ASP A 57 2.50 -2.56 -4.52
CA ASP A 57 3.86 -2.83 -5.00
C ASP A 57 4.50 -4.05 -4.33
N GLU A 58 3.98 -5.22 -4.68
CA GLU A 58 4.57 -6.51 -4.28
C GLU A 58 5.98 -6.72 -4.88
N ASN A 59 6.33 -5.99 -5.95
CA ASN A 59 7.63 -6.13 -6.63
C ASN A 59 8.75 -5.54 -5.77
N ASN A 60 8.50 -4.39 -5.11
CA ASN A 60 9.43 -3.77 -4.19
C ASN A 60 9.23 -4.23 -2.73
N LEU A 61 8.04 -4.70 -2.36
CA LEU A 61 7.75 -5.25 -1.03
C LEU A 61 7.18 -6.68 -1.11
N PRO A 62 8.00 -7.70 -1.37
CA PRO A 62 7.53 -9.08 -1.41
C PRO A 62 6.86 -9.50 -0.09
N GLY A 63 5.63 -10.03 -0.18
CA GLY A 63 4.78 -10.43 0.93
C GLY A 63 3.78 -9.39 1.41
N ILE A 64 3.80 -8.15 0.89
CA ILE A 64 2.95 -7.06 1.42
C ILE A 64 1.46 -7.31 1.21
N GLY A 65 1.05 -7.87 0.07
CA GLY A 65 -0.35 -8.18 -0.21
C GLY A 65 -0.90 -9.23 0.76
N ALA A 66 -0.13 -10.27 1.07
CA ALA A 66 -0.49 -11.27 2.07
C ALA A 66 -0.62 -10.65 3.47
N TRP A 67 0.29 -9.74 3.82
CA TRP A 67 0.28 -9.03 5.08
C TRP A 67 -0.93 -8.08 5.22
N LEU A 68 -1.25 -7.31 4.17
CA LEU A 68 -2.43 -6.43 4.13
C LEU A 68 -3.72 -7.20 4.38
N LYS A 69 -3.85 -8.39 3.77
CA LYS A 69 -4.99 -9.30 3.97
C LYS A 69 -5.05 -9.81 5.40
N LYS A 70 -3.93 -10.30 5.94
CA LYS A 70 -3.83 -10.84 7.31
C LYS A 70 -4.29 -9.82 8.35
N HIS A 71 -3.88 -8.56 8.20
CA HIS A 71 -4.20 -7.49 9.15
C HIS A 71 -5.52 -6.77 8.85
N ARG A 72 -6.27 -7.21 7.83
CA ARG A 72 -7.53 -6.58 7.40
C ARG A 72 -7.34 -5.08 7.12
N ILE A 73 -6.26 -4.75 6.43
CA ILE A 73 -5.96 -3.38 6.01
C ILE A 73 -6.53 -3.15 4.60
N ALA A 74 -6.38 -4.14 3.72
CA ALA A 74 -6.89 -4.05 2.36
C ALA A 74 -7.31 -5.42 1.82
N LYS A 75 -8.14 -5.42 0.77
CA LYS A 75 -8.62 -6.63 0.09
C LYS A 75 -8.30 -6.55 -1.41
N PRO A 76 -7.78 -7.63 -2.02
CA PRO A 76 -7.55 -7.65 -3.46
C PRO A 76 -8.87 -7.60 -4.22
N LEU A 77 -8.85 -6.96 -5.39
CA LEU A 77 -10.00 -6.84 -6.29
C LEU A 77 -9.86 -7.72 -7.54
N GLY A 78 -8.73 -8.41 -7.70
CA GLY A 78 -8.47 -9.31 -8.84
C GLY A 78 -8.09 -8.61 -10.14
N PHE A 79 -8.01 -7.28 -10.15
CA PHE A 79 -7.49 -6.52 -11.30
C PHE A 79 -5.97 -6.40 -11.20
N ILE A 80 -5.28 -6.68 -12.31
CA ILE A 80 -3.82 -6.57 -12.41
C ILE A 80 -3.47 -5.57 -13.50
N GLN A 81 -2.59 -4.64 -13.20
CA GLN A 81 -2.00 -3.73 -14.17
C GLN A 81 -0.50 -3.97 -14.27
N ARG A 82 0.02 -3.97 -15.50
CA ARG A 82 1.46 -4.13 -15.78
C ARG A 82 2.09 -2.78 -16.09
N SER A 83 3.31 -2.57 -15.61
CA SER A 83 4.20 -1.48 -16.02
C SER A 83 5.61 -2.02 -16.18
N GLY A 84 6.11 -2.02 -17.43
CA GLY A 84 7.35 -2.72 -17.78
C GLY A 84 7.29 -4.22 -17.43
N PHE A 85 8.25 -4.68 -16.63
CA PHE A 85 8.32 -6.07 -16.15
C PHE A 85 7.54 -6.33 -14.85
N CYS A 86 7.02 -5.29 -14.21
CA CYS A 86 6.30 -5.40 -12.94
C CYS A 86 4.80 -5.59 -13.17
N SER A 87 4.17 -6.36 -12.29
CA SER A 87 2.72 -6.54 -12.22
C SER A 87 2.22 -6.11 -10.86
N TYR A 88 1.13 -5.37 -10.83
CA TYR A 88 0.56 -4.81 -9.61
C TYR A 88 -0.91 -5.18 -9.54
N GLU A 89 -1.32 -5.79 -8.43
CA GLU A 89 -2.72 -6.11 -8.18
C GLU A 89 -3.41 -4.93 -7.48
N LEU A 90 -4.65 -4.65 -7.86
CA LEU A 90 -5.48 -3.60 -7.29
C LEU A 90 -6.09 -4.06 -5.97
N TYR A 91 -5.99 -3.23 -4.94
CA TYR A 91 -6.57 -3.47 -3.63
C TYR A 91 -7.55 -2.35 -3.26
N SER A 92 -8.62 -2.71 -2.55
CA SER A 92 -9.47 -1.78 -1.82
C SER A 92 -8.98 -1.69 -0.37
N PHE A 93 -8.58 -0.49 0.04
CA PHE A 93 -8.12 -0.19 1.40
C PHE A 93 -9.31 0.16 2.28
N LEU A 94 -9.37 -0.46 3.45
CA LEU A 94 -10.35 -0.13 4.47
C LEU A 94 -9.88 1.16 5.14
N ARG A 95 -10.69 2.23 5.14
CA ARG A 95 -10.41 3.41 5.96
C ARG A 95 -10.44 2.97 7.43
N HIS A 96 -9.28 3.04 8.09
CA HIS A 96 -9.18 2.92 9.54
C HIS A 96 -9.15 4.36 10.08
N GLU A 97 -10.24 4.76 10.74
CA GLU A 97 -10.26 5.96 11.60
C GLU A 97 -9.47 5.70 12.90
#